data_AF-A0A0G3M1R8-F1
#
_entry.id   AF-A0A0G3M1R8-F1
#
_cell.length_a   1.000
_cell.length_b   1.000
_cell.length_c   1.000
_cell.angle_alpha   90.00
_cell.angle_beta   90.00
_cell.angle_gamma   90.00
#
_symmetry.space_group_name_H-M   'P 1'
#
loop_
_entity.id
_entity.type
_entity.pdbx_description
1 polymer ?
#
loop_
_entity_poly.entity_id
_entity_poly.type
_entity_poly.pdbx_seq_one_letter_code
_entity_poly.pdbx_strand_id
1 'polypeptide(L)'
;MENKPTIVPKEIRNLIYTIRGKQVMLDSDLASLYQVETKNLNKAVKRNIERFPEKFCFQLTDEEAYSLRFQIGTLNTGRGQHRKYLPYVFGEQGIAMLSAVLRSEIAVKVSIEIMDAFVEMRKMLISNASLFHRLDNIELKQLQTDQKFEEIFKALESDKLHAEKGIFYNGQVFDAYTFVADIIRSAESSIILLDNYVDDTVLTLLGKRKDNVTATILTKNINNQLRLDVQRYNSQYPPIEIEVFSDAHDRFLIIDQTELYHIGASLKDLGKKWFAFSRMDIEVGRMLQILNTP
;
A
#
# COMPACT_ATOMS: atom_id res chain seq x y z
N MET A 1 -38.00 41.96 -30.15
CA MET A 1 -37.01 42.16 -29.08
C MET A 1 -36.06 40.98 -29.14
N GLU A 2 -34.84 41.23 -29.60
CA GLU A 2 -33.82 40.21 -29.89
C GLU A 2 -33.30 39.55 -28.60
N ASN A 3 -33.22 38.22 -28.61
CA ASN A 3 -32.58 37.40 -27.57
C ASN A 3 -31.08 37.74 -27.50
N LYS A 4 -30.67 38.57 -26.53
CA LYS A 4 -29.26 38.75 -26.17
C LYS A 4 -28.78 37.51 -25.40
N PRO A 5 -27.76 36.76 -25.87
CA PRO A 5 -27.20 35.66 -25.09
C PRO A 5 -26.49 36.27 -23.88
N THR A 6 -27.02 36.02 -22.70
CA THR A 6 -26.32 36.29 -21.44
C THR A 6 -25.48 35.05 -21.18
N ILE A 7 -24.17 35.15 -21.44
CA ILE A 7 -23.24 34.05 -21.21
C ILE A 7 -23.18 33.81 -19.70
N VAL A 8 -23.38 32.57 -19.27
CA VAL A 8 -23.49 32.26 -17.85
C VAL A 8 -22.07 32.20 -17.26
N PRO A 9 -21.76 32.84 -16.11
CA PRO A 9 -20.39 32.84 -15.53
C PRO A 9 -19.77 31.46 -15.31
N LYS A 10 -20.61 30.42 -15.16
CA LYS A 10 -20.21 29.02 -15.02
C LYS A 10 -19.60 28.43 -16.30
N GLU A 11 -20.01 28.93 -17.47
CA GLU A 11 -19.51 28.47 -18.77
C GLU A 11 -18.11 29.00 -19.05
N ILE A 12 -17.83 30.25 -18.64
CA ILE A 12 -16.51 30.88 -18.81
C ILE A 12 -15.44 30.16 -17.98
N ARG A 13 -15.76 29.75 -16.74
CA ARG A 13 -14.79 29.05 -15.87
C ARG A 13 -14.27 27.74 -16.48
N ASN A 14 -15.12 27.02 -17.20
CA ASN A 14 -14.76 25.75 -17.85
C ASN A 14 -13.82 25.92 -19.06
N LEU A 15 -13.65 27.17 -19.53
CA LEU A 15 -12.78 27.54 -20.64
C LEU A 15 -11.45 28.14 -20.15
N ILE A 16 -11.22 28.16 -18.83
CA ILE A 16 -9.96 28.58 -18.22
C ILE A 16 -9.12 27.33 -17.93
N TYR A 17 -7.94 27.26 -18.53
CA TYR A 17 -7.01 26.14 -18.44
C TYR A 17 -5.75 26.55 -17.68
N THR A 18 -5.11 25.59 -17.01
CA THR A 18 -3.81 25.79 -16.37
C THR A 18 -2.70 25.28 -17.28
N ILE A 19 -1.92 26.19 -17.88
CA ILE A 19 -0.80 25.86 -18.79
C ILE A 19 0.44 26.63 -18.33
N ARG A 20 1.59 25.94 -18.19
CA ARG A 20 2.83 26.51 -17.62
C ARG A 20 2.61 27.20 -16.26
N GLY A 21 1.71 26.67 -15.43
CA GLY A 21 1.34 27.25 -14.14
C GLY A 21 0.54 28.56 -14.21
N LYS A 22 0.05 28.94 -15.39
CA LYS A 22 -0.76 30.15 -15.61
C LYS A 22 -2.18 29.77 -16.01
N GLN A 23 -3.16 30.50 -15.49
CA GLN A 23 -4.54 30.43 -15.98
C GLN A 23 -4.62 31.14 -17.32
N VAL A 24 -5.13 30.45 -18.35
CA VAL A 24 -5.19 30.95 -19.72
C VAL A 24 -6.45 30.44 -20.45
N MET A 25 -6.92 31.19 -21.45
CA MET A 25 -8.00 30.77 -22.36
C MET A 25 -7.46 30.60 -23.78
N LEU A 26 -8.03 29.66 -24.55
CA LEU A 26 -7.67 29.44 -25.94
C LEU A 26 -8.21 30.53 -26.87
N ASP A 27 -7.48 30.80 -27.95
CA ASP A 27 -7.90 31.70 -29.03
C ASP A 27 -9.26 31.33 -29.64
N SER A 28 -9.55 30.03 -29.78
CA SER A 28 -10.83 29.52 -30.29
C SER A 28 -11.99 29.84 -29.36
N ASP A 29 -11.78 29.69 -28.06
CA ASP A 29 -12.84 29.86 -27.06
C ASP A 29 -13.14 31.35 -26.90
N LEU A 30 -12.10 32.18 -26.82
CA LEU A 30 -12.23 33.63 -26.82
C LEU A 30 -12.90 34.14 -28.09
N ALA A 31 -12.54 33.60 -29.25
CA ALA A 31 -13.16 33.99 -30.52
C ALA A 31 -14.66 33.65 -30.54
N SER A 32 -15.04 32.47 -30.03
CA SER A 32 -16.44 32.07 -29.87
C SER A 32 -17.21 33.02 -28.94
N LEU A 33 -16.65 33.31 -27.76
CA LEU A 33 -17.26 34.23 -26.78
C LEU A 33 -17.41 35.66 -27.33
N TYR A 34 -16.42 36.13 -28.08
CA TYR A 34 -16.45 37.44 -28.73
C TYR A 34 -17.23 37.46 -30.05
N GLN A 35 -17.78 36.32 -30.49
CA GLN A 35 -18.53 36.16 -31.75
C GLN A 35 -17.72 36.61 -32.98
N VAL A 36 -16.43 36.26 -33.01
CA VAL A 36 -15.51 36.52 -34.12
C VAL A 36 -14.85 35.22 -34.58
N GLU A 37 -14.36 35.19 -35.82
CA GLU A 37 -13.53 34.07 -36.24
C GLU A 37 -12.17 34.08 -35.53
N THR A 38 -11.67 32.92 -35.12
CA THR A 38 -10.34 32.77 -34.48
C THR A 38 -9.22 33.38 -35.32
N LYS A 39 -9.32 33.27 -36.64
CA LYS A 39 -8.38 33.89 -37.58
C LYS A 39 -8.38 35.41 -37.49
N ASN A 40 -9.55 36.04 -37.31
CA ASN A 40 -9.69 37.48 -37.20
C ASN A 40 -9.20 37.99 -35.86
N LEU A 41 -9.47 37.26 -34.77
CA LEU A 41 -8.91 37.54 -33.45
C LEU A 41 -7.38 37.51 -33.49
N ASN A 42 -6.79 36.44 -34.01
CA ASN A 42 -5.32 36.31 -34.11
C ASN A 42 -4.71 37.36 -35.05
N LYS A 43 -5.42 37.77 -36.11
CA LYS A 43 -4.99 38.86 -36.99
C LYS A 43 -4.99 40.21 -36.26
N ALA A 44 -5.99 40.46 -35.41
CA ALA A 44 -6.08 41.68 -34.62
C ALA A 44 -4.95 41.77 -33.57
N VAL A 45 -4.61 40.65 -32.95
CA VAL A 45 -3.45 40.52 -32.03
C VAL A 45 -2.14 40.81 -32.77
N LYS A 46 -1.91 40.18 -33.93
CA LYS A 46 -0.69 40.39 -34.72
C LYS A 46 -0.51 41.84 -35.18
N ARG A 47 -1.60 42.54 -35.50
CA ARG A 47 -1.57 43.98 -35.85
C ARG A 47 -1.21 44.89 -34.67
N ASN A 48 -1.38 44.42 -33.44
CA ASN A 48 -1.17 45.18 -32.21
C ASN A 48 -0.17 44.47 -31.29
N ILE A 49 0.84 43.80 -31.86
CA ILE A 49 1.71 42.86 -31.14
C ILE A 49 2.44 43.48 -29.93
N GLU A 50 2.73 44.79 -29.97
CA GLU A 50 3.32 45.55 -28.86
C GLU A 50 2.47 45.50 -27.58
N ARG A 51 1.15 45.30 -27.72
CA ARG A 51 0.21 45.15 -26.58
C ARG A 51 0.17 43.73 -26.04
N PHE A 52 0.74 42.75 -26.75
CA PHE A 52 0.69 41.33 -26.41
C PHE A 52 2.09 40.76 -26.21
N PRO A 53 2.83 41.19 -25.18
CA PRO A 53 4.07 40.52 -24.80
C PRO A 53 3.81 39.06 -24.43
N GLU A 54 4.83 38.21 -24.53
CA GLU A 54 4.72 36.75 -24.32
C GLU A 54 4.08 36.37 -22.97
N LYS A 55 4.29 37.20 -21.94
CA LYS A 55 3.67 37.02 -20.61
C LYS A 55 2.13 37.11 -20.62
N PHE A 56 1.53 37.78 -21.60
CA PHE A 56 0.07 38.00 -21.72
C PHE A 56 -0.57 37.07 -22.74
N CYS A 57 0.16 36.75 -23.82
CA CYS A 57 -0.28 35.86 -24.88
C CYS A 57 0.92 35.11 -25.45
N PHE A 58 0.80 33.79 -25.58
CA PHE A 58 1.82 32.94 -26.17
C PHE A 58 1.19 31.80 -26.96
N GLN A 59 1.96 31.20 -27.85
CA GLN A 59 1.53 30.04 -28.64
C GLN A 59 1.89 28.75 -27.89
N LEU A 60 0.99 27.78 -27.87
CA LEU A 60 1.26 26.47 -27.28
C LEU A 60 2.32 25.72 -28.09
N THR A 61 3.09 24.84 -27.43
CA THR A 61 3.92 23.83 -28.11
C THR A 61 3.05 22.69 -28.64
N ASP A 62 3.62 21.84 -29.51
CA ASP A 62 2.93 20.65 -30.01
C ASP A 62 2.52 19.69 -28.87
N GLU A 63 3.38 19.52 -27.87
CA GLU A 63 3.13 18.68 -26.69
C GLU A 63 2.02 19.25 -25.79
N GLU A 64 2.04 20.57 -25.54
CA GLU A 64 1.00 21.26 -24.76
C GLU A 64 -0.35 21.18 -25.45
N ALA A 65 -0.37 21.42 -26.77
CA ALA A 65 -1.59 21.34 -27.56
C ALA A 65 -2.13 19.90 -27.64
N TYR A 66 -1.26 18.88 -27.66
CA TYR A 66 -1.67 17.47 -27.62
C TYR A 66 -2.27 17.10 -26.26
N SER A 67 -1.60 17.45 -25.17
CA SER A 67 -2.03 17.16 -23.80
C SER A 67 -3.40 17.80 -23.50
N LEU A 68 -3.60 19.05 -23.93
CA LEU A 68 -4.85 19.76 -23.74
C LEU A 68 -6.02 19.09 -24.49
N ARG A 69 -5.79 18.61 -25.72
CA ARG A 69 -6.82 17.86 -26.49
C ARG A 69 -7.22 16.56 -25.82
N PHE A 70 -6.24 15.83 -25.27
CA PHE A 70 -6.49 14.60 -24.54
C PHE A 70 -7.37 14.86 -23.30
N GLN A 71 -7.08 15.92 -22.56
CA GLN A 71 -7.85 16.32 -21.37
C GLN A 71 -9.29 16.74 -21.68
N ILE A 72 -9.52 17.41 -22.81
CA ILE A 72 -10.87 17.86 -23.23
C ILE A 72 -11.67 16.71 -23.88
N GLY A 73 -11.11 15.49 -23.95
CA GLY A 73 -11.81 14.31 -24.48
C GLY A 73 -12.11 14.41 -25.98
N THR A 74 -11.47 15.33 -26.70
CA THR A 74 -11.65 15.51 -28.15
C THR A 74 -10.79 14.52 -28.92
N LEU A 75 -11.01 13.24 -28.66
CA LEU A 75 -10.46 12.14 -29.45
C LEU A 75 -11.38 11.92 -30.63
N ASN A 76 -11.10 12.56 -31.79
CA ASN A 76 -11.88 12.28 -32.99
C ASN A 76 -11.01 12.01 -34.22
N THR A 77 -11.00 10.73 -34.56
CA THR A 77 -10.94 10.11 -35.87
C THR A 77 -11.40 11.06 -37.01
N GLY A 78 -10.47 11.65 -37.78
CA GLY A 78 -10.80 12.35 -39.03
C GLY A 78 -9.99 13.61 -39.36
N ARG A 79 -10.21 14.12 -40.59
CA ARG A 79 -9.49 15.26 -41.21
C ARG A 79 -9.39 16.47 -40.27
N GLY A 80 -8.18 16.78 -39.81
CA GLY A 80 -7.90 17.83 -38.84
C GLY A 80 -6.78 17.51 -37.85
N GLN A 81 -6.25 16.28 -37.87
CA GLN A 81 -5.13 15.81 -37.01
C GLN A 81 -3.90 16.72 -37.05
N HIS A 82 -3.65 17.40 -38.17
CA HIS A 82 -2.59 18.40 -38.30
C HIS A 82 -3.21 19.80 -38.39
N ARG A 83 -3.49 20.43 -37.24
CA ARG A 83 -3.70 21.89 -37.24
C ARG A 83 -2.43 22.52 -37.83
N LYS A 84 -2.56 23.21 -38.96
CA LYS A 84 -1.42 23.90 -39.62
C LYS A 84 -0.78 24.97 -38.72
N TYR A 85 -1.51 25.44 -37.70
CA TYR A 85 -1.06 26.46 -36.76
C TYR A 85 -1.47 26.09 -35.33
N LEU A 86 -0.51 26.17 -34.41
CA LEU A 86 -0.74 25.95 -32.98
C LEU A 86 -1.60 27.08 -32.39
N PRO A 87 -2.49 26.79 -31.43
CA PRO A 87 -3.36 27.80 -30.83
C PRO A 87 -2.56 28.81 -30.01
N TYR A 88 -3.03 30.06 -30.02
CA TYR A 88 -2.64 31.04 -29.02
C TYR A 88 -3.46 30.86 -27.75
N VAL A 89 -2.83 31.17 -26.62
CA VAL A 89 -3.48 31.23 -25.32
C VAL A 89 -3.27 32.60 -24.69
N PHE A 90 -4.27 33.07 -23.95
CA PHE A 90 -4.30 34.40 -23.37
C PHE A 90 -4.55 34.31 -21.87
N GLY A 91 -3.69 34.96 -21.09
CA GLY A 91 -3.96 35.20 -19.67
C GLY A 91 -4.88 36.41 -19.48
N GLU A 92 -5.24 36.68 -18.24
CA GLU A 92 -6.10 37.81 -17.83
C GLU A 92 -5.70 39.15 -18.46
N GLN A 93 -4.40 39.47 -18.45
CA GLN A 93 -3.89 40.71 -19.04
C GLN A 93 -3.97 40.70 -20.57
N GLY A 94 -3.82 39.53 -21.21
CA GLY A 94 -4.01 39.39 -22.65
C GLY A 94 -5.47 39.61 -23.05
N ILE A 95 -6.40 39.12 -22.24
CA ILE A 95 -7.84 39.34 -22.40
C ILE A 95 -8.19 40.83 -22.23
N ALA A 96 -7.56 41.51 -21.26
CA ALA A 96 -7.69 42.96 -21.12
C ALA A 96 -7.17 43.74 -22.34
N MET A 97 -6.12 43.26 -22.99
CA MET A 97 -5.64 43.88 -24.23
C MET A 97 -6.56 43.58 -25.42
N LEU A 98 -7.22 42.42 -25.44
CA LEU A 98 -8.22 42.08 -26.46
C LEU A 98 -9.44 43.01 -26.39
N SER A 99 -9.90 43.43 -25.21
CA SER A 99 -11.03 44.38 -25.10
C SER A 99 -10.71 45.76 -25.68
N ALA A 100 -9.45 46.19 -25.60
CA ALA A 100 -9.00 47.45 -26.20
C ALA A 100 -8.87 47.38 -27.73
N VAL A 101 -8.66 46.17 -28.28
CA VAL A 101 -8.46 45.92 -29.71
C VAL A 101 -9.80 45.57 -30.40
N LEU A 102 -10.63 44.76 -29.76
CA LEU A 102 -11.96 44.37 -30.21
C LEU A 102 -12.99 45.33 -29.63
N ARG A 103 -13.34 46.38 -30.38
CA ARG A 103 -14.18 47.48 -29.90
C ARG A 103 -15.70 47.25 -29.99
N SER A 104 -16.16 45.99 -30.11
CA SER A 104 -17.60 45.71 -30.15
C SER A 104 -18.20 45.74 -28.74
N GLU A 105 -19.47 46.15 -28.60
CA GLU A 105 -20.17 46.15 -27.30
C GLU A 105 -20.17 44.75 -26.65
N ILE A 106 -20.31 43.70 -27.48
CA ILE A 106 -20.25 42.31 -27.04
C ILE A 106 -18.85 42.00 -26.49
N ALA A 107 -17.79 42.39 -27.18
CA ALA A 107 -16.42 42.14 -26.72
C ALA A 107 -16.13 42.84 -25.39
N VAL A 108 -16.55 44.09 -25.23
CA VAL A 108 -16.39 44.82 -23.97
C VAL A 108 -17.08 44.10 -22.82
N LYS A 109 -18.34 43.68 -23.00
CA LYS A 109 -19.11 42.98 -21.94
C LYS A 109 -18.48 41.63 -21.58
N VAL A 110 -18.18 40.82 -22.60
CA VAL A 110 -17.59 39.49 -22.41
C VAL A 110 -16.21 39.57 -21.74
N SER A 111 -15.40 40.58 -22.08
CA SER A 111 -14.10 40.77 -21.42
C SER A 111 -14.23 41.03 -19.92
N ILE A 112 -15.25 41.78 -19.49
CA ILE A 112 -15.51 42.03 -18.06
C ILE A 112 -15.88 40.72 -17.36
N GLU A 113 -16.81 39.95 -17.93
CA GLU A 113 -17.23 38.66 -17.37
C GLU A 113 -16.08 37.65 -17.26
N ILE A 114 -15.17 37.65 -18.25
CA ILE A 114 -13.97 36.81 -18.20
C ILE A 114 -13.04 37.27 -17.08
N MET A 115 -12.76 38.57 -16.94
CA MET A 115 -11.90 39.07 -15.87
C MET A 115 -12.43 38.73 -14.49
N ASP A 116 -13.74 38.88 -14.27
CA ASP A 116 -14.40 38.51 -13.01
C ASP A 116 -14.21 37.03 -12.69
N ALA A 117 -14.34 36.15 -13.69
CA ALA A 117 -14.09 34.72 -13.53
C ALA A 117 -12.63 34.41 -13.13
N PHE A 118 -11.65 35.08 -13.73
CA PHE A 118 -10.24 34.94 -13.37
C PHE A 118 -9.95 35.40 -11.92
N VAL A 119 -10.55 36.53 -11.50
CA VAL A 119 -10.41 37.05 -10.14
C VAL A 119 -11.02 36.09 -9.12
N GLU A 120 -12.21 35.56 -9.39
CA GLU A 120 -12.90 34.62 -8.50
C GLU A 120 -12.12 33.31 -8.37
N MET A 121 -11.60 32.78 -9.48
CA MET A 121 -10.76 31.58 -9.48
C MET A 121 -9.50 31.78 -8.63
N ARG A 122 -8.85 32.95 -8.72
CA ARG A 122 -7.70 33.29 -7.89
C ARG A 122 -8.06 33.32 -6.40
N LYS A 123 -9.19 33.92 -6.03
CA LYS A 123 -9.68 33.94 -4.64
C LYS A 123 -9.94 32.52 -4.12
N MET A 124 -10.53 31.65 -4.94
CA MET A 124 -10.80 30.25 -4.58
C MET A 124 -9.50 29.47 -4.33
N LEU A 125 -8.51 29.59 -5.22
CA LEU A 125 -7.19 28.96 -5.08
C LEU A 125 -6.47 29.39 -3.79
N ILE A 126 -6.53 30.69 -3.45
CA ILE A 126 -5.95 31.21 -2.22
C ILE A 126 -6.69 30.68 -0.98
N SER A 127 -8.03 30.62 -1.01
CA SER A 127 -8.79 30.09 0.14
C SER A 127 -8.51 28.61 0.43
N ASN A 128 -8.28 27.82 -0.64
CA ASN A 128 -7.96 26.40 -0.55
C ASN A 128 -6.54 26.11 -0.07
N ALA A 129 -5.63 27.09 -0.01
CA ALA A 129 -4.29 26.92 0.57
C ALA A 129 -4.36 26.43 2.04
N SER A 130 -5.38 26.88 2.77
CA SER A 130 -5.64 26.41 4.14
C SER A 130 -6.08 24.94 4.22
N LEU A 131 -6.70 24.40 3.16
CA LEU A 131 -7.07 22.99 3.06
C LEU A 131 -5.86 22.10 2.76
N PHE A 132 -4.92 22.56 1.93
CA PHE A 132 -3.66 21.84 1.69
C PHE A 132 -2.88 21.64 2.98
N HIS A 133 -2.75 22.67 3.82
CA HIS A 133 -2.14 22.52 5.14
C HIS A 133 -2.87 21.54 6.08
N ARG A 134 -4.19 21.37 5.95
CA ARG A 134 -4.93 20.36 6.73
C ARG A 134 -4.67 18.95 6.22
N LEU A 135 -4.53 18.75 4.92
CA LEU A 135 -4.19 17.46 4.32
C LEU A 135 -2.79 17.00 4.74
N ASP A 136 -1.79 17.88 4.70
CA ASP A 136 -0.42 17.57 5.14
C ASP A 136 -0.39 17.09 6.60
N ASN A 137 -1.19 17.72 7.48
CA ASN A 137 -1.30 17.34 8.88
C ASN A 137 -2.01 15.99 9.09
N ILE A 138 -2.94 15.62 8.23
CA ILE A 138 -3.62 14.32 8.28
C ILE A 138 -2.66 13.22 7.84
N GLU A 139 -1.91 13.44 6.76
CA GLU A 139 -0.90 12.49 6.26
C GLU A 139 0.20 12.23 7.29
N LEU A 140 0.70 13.27 7.96
CA LEU A 140 1.65 13.12 9.07
C LEU A 140 1.08 12.30 10.25
N LYS A 141 -0.18 12.53 10.62
CA LYS A 141 -0.84 11.74 11.69
C LYS A 141 -1.04 10.28 11.29
N GLN A 142 -1.31 10.00 10.02
CA GLN A 142 -1.47 8.65 9.52
C GLN A 142 -0.15 7.88 9.57
N LEU A 143 0.95 8.49 9.09
CA LEU A 143 2.29 7.91 9.19
C LEU A 143 2.71 7.60 10.64
N GLN A 144 2.42 8.51 11.57
CA GLN A 144 2.67 8.28 13.00
C GLN A 144 1.81 7.15 13.59
N THR A 145 0.60 6.96 13.08
CA THR A 145 -0.30 5.90 13.53
C THR A 145 0.19 4.54 13.04
N ASP A 146 0.59 4.45 11.77
CA ASP A 146 1.12 3.21 11.19
C ASP A 146 2.41 2.75 11.89
N GLN A 147 3.30 3.68 12.23
CA GLN A 147 4.50 3.38 13.03
C GLN A 147 4.16 2.81 14.41
N LYS A 148 3.18 3.41 15.11
CA LYS A 148 2.73 2.89 16.41
C LYS A 148 2.08 1.51 16.30
N PHE A 149 1.36 1.24 15.21
CA PHE A 149 0.79 -0.08 14.96
C PHE A 149 1.88 -1.15 14.79
N GLU A 150 2.90 -0.87 13.99
CA GLU A 150 4.06 -1.76 13.83
C GLU A 150 4.79 -2.05 15.15
N GLU A 151 4.97 -1.03 15.99
CA GLU A 151 5.56 -1.20 17.33
C GLU A 151 4.69 -2.09 18.23
N ILE A 152 3.36 -1.91 18.22
CA ILE A 152 2.42 -2.75 18.98
C ILE A 152 2.44 -4.19 18.46
N PHE A 153 2.45 -4.40 17.14
CA PHE A 153 2.51 -5.74 16.57
C PHE A 153 3.80 -6.46 16.92
N LYS A 154 4.94 -5.79 16.83
CA LYS A 154 6.24 -6.36 17.27
C LYS A 154 6.23 -6.70 18.75
N ALA A 155 5.64 -5.86 19.60
CA ALA A 155 5.51 -6.15 21.03
C ALA A 155 4.64 -7.38 21.29
N LEU A 156 3.51 -7.52 20.56
CA LEU A 156 2.63 -8.70 20.65
C LEU A 156 3.28 -9.98 20.12
N GLU A 157 4.14 -9.89 19.11
CA GLU A 157 4.91 -11.03 18.62
C GLU A 157 6.01 -11.45 19.61
N SER A 158 6.73 -10.50 20.20
CA SER A 158 7.76 -10.81 21.21
C SER A 158 7.19 -11.43 22.49
N ASP A 159 5.95 -11.07 22.87
CA ASP A 159 5.30 -11.64 24.06
C ASP A 159 4.81 -13.09 23.85
N LYS A 160 4.68 -13.57 22.61
CA LYS A 160 4.24 -14.96 22.36
C LYS A 160 5.25 -16.01 22.83
N LEU A 161 6.54 -15.69 22.87
CA LEU A 161 7.58 -16.58 23.39
C LEU A 161 7.49 -16.75 24.93
N HIS A 162 6.84 -15.81 25.63
CA HIS A 162 6.63 -15.85 27.08
C HIS A 162 5.17 -16.13 27.47
N ALA A 163 4.28 -16.32 26.51
CA ALA A 163 2.89 -16.63 26.80
C ALA A 163 2.77 -18.03 27.41
N GLU A 164 2.34 -18.11 28.67
CA GLU A 164 2.09 -19.39 29.36
C GLU A 164 0.98 -20.24 28.69
N LYS A 165 0.16 -19.64 27.83
CA LYS A 165 -0.92 -20.30 27.10
C LYS A 165 -1.33 -19.52 25.85
N GLY A 166 -1.80 -20.22 24.82
CA GLY A 166 -2.30 -19.59 23.60
C GLY A 166 -3.09 -20.54 22.71
N ILE A 167 -3.73 -19.98 21.68
CA ILE A 167 -4.49 -20.72 20.66
C ILE A 167 -3.97 -20.31 19.28
N PHE A 168 -3.68 -21.31 18.45
CA PHE A 168 -3.47 -21.12 17.02
C PHE A 168 -4.76 -21.45 16.28
N TYR A 169 -5.12 -20.59 15.33
CA TYR A 169 -6.30 -20.72 14.48
C TYR A 169 -5.99 -21.41 13.15
N ASN A 170 -7.04 -21.77 12.42
CA ASN A 170 -6.95 -22.52 11.18
C ASN A 170 -6.15 -21.75 10.12
N GLY A 171 -5.17 -22.40 9.49
CA GLY A 171 -4.33 -21.82 8.45
C GLY A 171 -3.07 -21.11 8.98
N GLN A 172 -2.91 -20.97 10.30
CA GLN A 172 -1.70 -20.41 10.92
C GLN A 172 -0.55 -21.43 10.95
N VAL A 173 -0.31 -22.12 9.84
CA VAL A 173 0.68 -23.21 9.72
C VAL A 173 2.09 -22.68 9.97
N PHE A 174 2.44 -21.55 9.35
CA PHE A 174 3.78 -20.97 9.49
C PHE A 174 4.02 -20.34 10.87
N ASP A 175 3.00 -19.68 11.44
CA ASP A 175 3.10 -19.07 12.77
C ASP A 175 3.30 -20.16 13.84
N ALA A 176 2.50 -21.24 13.77
CA ALA A 176 2.61 -22.37 14.69
C ALA A 176 3.95 -23.10 14.54
N TYR A 177 4.42 -23.27 13.29
CA TYR A 177 5.74 -23.84 13.01
C TYR A 177 6.86 -22.97 13.60
N THR A 178 6.82 -21.66 13.40
CA THR A 178 7.83 -20.72 13.88
C THR A 178 7.88 -20.73 15.41
N PHE A 179 6.72 -20.72 16.06
CA PHE A 179 6.62 -20.81 17.52
C PHE A 179 7.31 -22.07 18.08
N VAL A 180 7.01 -23.27 17.55
CA VAL A 180 7.65 -24.50 18.02
C VAL A 180 9.13 -24.54 17.65
N ALA A 181 9.50 -24.02 16.48
CA ALA A 181 10.89 -23.93 16.05
C ALA A 181 11.72 -23.03 16.98
N ASP A 182 11.15 -21.93 17.48
CA ASP A 182 11.84 -21.01 18.40
C ASP A 182 12.05 -21.66 19.77
N ILE A 183 11.08 -22.43 20.27
CA ILE A 183 11.23 -23.24 21.49
C ILE A 183 12.36 -24.28 21.33
N ILE A 184 12.43 -24.94 20.17
CA ILE A 184 13.49 -25.92 19.89
C ILE A 184 14.87 -25.25 19.79
N ARG A 185 14.94 -24.03 19.23
CA ARG A 185 16.20 -23.26 19.14
C ARG A 185 16.67 -22.74 20.50
N SER A 186 15.77 -22.51 21.44
CA SER A 186 16.12 -22.00 22.76
C SER A 186 16.73 -23.05 23.69
N ALA A 187 16.66 -24.34 23.34
CA ALA A 187 17.24 -25.42 24.13
C ALA A 187 18.78 -25.33 24.21
N GLU A 188 19.33 -25.54 25.39
CA GLU A 188 20.78 -25.48 25.68
C GLU A 188 21.40 -26.85 25.97
N SER A 189 20.61 -27.83 26.40
CA SER A 189 21.07 -29.13 26.89
C SER A 189 20.29 -30.33 26.34
N SER A 190 18.96 -30.33 26.39
CA SER A 190 18.16 -31.51 26.03
C SER A 190 16.74 -31.15 25.58
N ILE A 191 16.20 -31.95 24.66
CA ILE A 191 14.81 -31.87 24.20
C ILE A 191 14.19 -33.27 24.32
N ILE A 192 13.04 -33.38 24.98
CA ILE A 192 12.23 -34.60 25.00
C ILE A 192 10.88 -34.29 24.37
N LEU A 193 10.55 -34.97 23.28
CA LEU A 193 9.28 -34.85 22.57
C LEU A 193 8.43 -36.09 22.80
N LEU A 194 7.24 -35.90 23.37
CA LEU A 194 6.18 -36.92 23.41
C LEU A 194 5.21 -36.62 22.26
N ASP A 195 5.20 -37.44 21.22
CA ASP A 195 4.23 -37.34 20.11
C ASP A 195 3.98 -38.72 19.49
N ASN A 196 2.71 -39.10 19.39
CA ASN A 196 2.28 -40.37 18.82
C ASN A 196 2.21 -40.39 17.27
N TYR A 197 2.46 -39.25 16.62
CA TYR A 197 2.32 -39.10 15.17
C TYR A 197 3.54 -38.41 14.54
N VAL A 198 4.71 -39.04 14.66
CA VAL A 198 5.99 -38.50 14.18
C VAL A 198 6.26 -38.93 12.74
N ASP A 199 6.68 -37.97 11.90
CA ASP A 199 7.17 -38.17 10.53
C ASP A 199 8.48 -37.38 10.29
N ASP A 200 8.96 -37.37 9.05
CA ASP A 200 10.17 -36.67 8.63
C ASP A 200 10.14 -35.14 8.86
N THR A 201 8.95 -34.54 8.86
CA THR A 201 8.77 -33.11 9.14
C THR A 201 9.11 -32.79 10.60
N VAL A 202 8.77 -33.70 11.52
CA VAL A 202 9.11 -33.58 12.95
C VAL A 202 10.61 -33.72 13.17
N LEU A 203 11.27 -34.68 12.47
CA LEU A 203 12.73 -34.83 12.52
C LEU A 203 13.44 -33.56 12.03
N THR A 204 12.94 -32.99 10.93
CA THR A 204 13.47 -31.74 10.36
C THR A 204 13.31 -30.57 11.33
N LEU A 205 12.19 -30.52 12.06
CA LEU A 205 11.92 -29.49 13.06
C LEU A 205 12.86 -29.61 14.27
N LEU A 206 13.04 -30.82 14.81
CA LEU A 206 14.01 -31.10 15.89
C LEU A 206 15.47 -30.86 15.47
N GLY A 207 15.77 -30.90 14.17
CA GLY A 207 17.07 -30.54 13.63
C GLY A 207 17.45 -29.08 13.73
N LYS A 208 16.53 -28.20 14.14
CA LYS A 208 16.83 -26.78 14.39
C LYS A 208 17.50 -26.51 15.73
N ARG A 209 17.63 -27.52 16.59
CA ARG A 209 18.35 -27.41 17.88
C ARG A 209 19.85 -27.17 17.64
N LYS A 210 20.57 -26.72 18.67
CA LYS A 210 22.03 -26.59 18.64
C LYS A 210 22.69 -27.97 18.60
N ASP A 211 23.86 -28.08 17.97
CA ASP A 211 24.54 -29.38 17.75
C ASP A 211 24.88 -30.14 19.06
N ASN A 212 25.04 -29.43 20.17
CA ASN A 212 25.34 -30.00 21.49
C ASN A 212 24.10 -30.39 22.30
N VAL A 213 22.89 -30.18 21.76
CA VAL A 213 21.62 -30.46 22.45
C VAL A 213 21.15 -31.86 22.09
N THR A 214 20.88 -32.69 23.11
CA THR A 214 20.32 -34.03 22.90
C THR A 214 18.84 -33.94 22.53
N ALA A 215 18.35 -34.89 21.73
CA ALA A 215 16.94 -34.96 21.36
C ALA A 215 16.43 -36.40 21.45
N THR A 216 15.36 -36.59 22.20
CA THR A 216 14.70 -37.89 22.39
C THR A 216 13.23 -37.78 22.01
N ILE A 217 12.75 -38.71 21.20
CA ILE A 217 11.35 -38.83 20.80
C ILE A 217 10.73 -40.03 21.51
N LEU A 218 9.65 -39.79 22.24
CA LEU A 218 8.83 -40.79 22.89
C LEU A 218 7.52 -40.94 22.12
N THR A 219 7.27 -42.12 21.58
CA THR A 219 6.10 -42.38 20.73
C THR A 219 5.48 -43.74 21.00
N LYS A 220 4.17 -43.87 20.86
CA LYS A 220 3.44 -45.13 21.15
C LYS A 220 3.92 -46.33 20.33
N ASN A 221 4.36 -46.12 19.09
CA ASN A 221 4.80 -47.22 18.22
C ASN A 221 5.87 -46.74 17.24
N ILE A 222 6.94 -47.52 17.09
CA ILE A 222 8.01 -47.28 16.12
C ILE A 222 7.81 -48.25 14.95
N ASN A 223 7.16 -47.77 13.90
CA ASN A 223 6.99 -48.55 12.67
C ASN A 223 8.32 -48.62 11.85
N ASN A 224 8.38 -49.51 10.87
CA ASN A 224 9.58 -49.69 10.05
C ASN A 224 9.97 -48.43 9.27
N GLN A 225 8.99 -47.64 8.82
CA GLN A 225 9.23 -46.40 8.07
C GLN A 225 9.93 -45.37 8.96
N LEU A 226 9.39 -45.08 10.14
CA LEU A 226 9.95 -44.14 11.11
C LEU A 226 11.36 -44.58 11.54
N ARG A 227 11.58 -45.89 11.73
CA ARG A 227 12.92 -46.41 12.04
C ARG A 227 13.93 -46.11 10.92
N LEU A 228 13.55 -46.31 9.66
CA LEU A 228 14.41 -45.99 8.51
C LEU A 228 14.65 -44.48 8.37
N ASP A 229 13.63 -43.66 8.62
CA ASP A 229 13.73 -42.20 8.54
C ASP A 229 14.68 -41.65 9.62
N VAL A 230 14.59 -42.14 10.86
CA VAL A 230 15.52 -41.78 11.95
C VAL A 230 16.94 -42.26 11.63
N GLN A 231 17.12 -43.48 11.12
CA GLN A 231 18.45 -43.98 10.73
C GLN A 231 19.07 -43.11 9.62
N ARG A 232 18.29 -42.72 8.62
CA ARG A 232 18.74 -41.83 7.55
C ARG A 232 19.09 -40.45 8.08
N TYR A 233 18.25 -39.88 8.94
CA TYR A 233 18.48 -38.58 9.55
C TYR A 233 19.78 -38.58 10.38
N ASN A 234 19.96 -39.57 11.27
CA ASN A 234 21.14 -39.70 12.14
C ASN A 234 22.44 -39.96 11.37
N SER A 235 22.37 -40.35 10.09
CA SER A 235 23.56 -40.50 9.23
C SER A 235 24.15 -39.16 8.75
N GLN A 236 23.37 -38.07 8.80
CA GLN A 236 23.74 -36.76 8.26
C GLN A 236 23.64 -35.62 9.28
N TYR A 237 22.79 -35.75 10.30
CA TYR A 237 22.46 -34.70 11.26
C TYR A 237 22.70 -35.18 12.70
N PRO A 238 22.76 -34.26 13.68
CA PRO A 238 22.90 -34.62 15.09
C PRO A 238 21.86 -35.67 15.51
N PRO A 239 22.27 -36.76 16.18
CA PRO A 239 21.42 -37.93 16.36
C PRO A 239 20.19 -37.60 17.21
N ILE A 240 19.05 -38.17 16.80
CA ILE A 240 17.79 -38.19 17.55
C ILE A 240 17.58 -39.62 18.05
N GLU A 241 17.37 -39.77 19.35
CA GLU A 241 16.99 -41.02 19.98
C GLU A 241 15.47 -41.20 19.89
N ILE A 242 15.01 -42.45 19.75
CA ILE A 242 13.59 -42.76 19.69
C ILE A 242 13.27 -43.97 20.55
N GLU A 243 12.28 -43.82 21.43
CA GLU A 243 11.86 -44.83 22.39
C GLU A 243 10.34 -45.02 22.37
N VAL A 244 9.91 -46.22 22.77
CA VAL A 244 8.50 -46.56 22.83
C VAL A 244 7.93 -46.08 24.17
N PHE A 245 6.91 -45.25 24.12
CA PHE A 245 6.16 -44.81 25.30
C PHE A 245 4.66 -44.75 24.98
N SER A 246 3.87 -45.63 25.59
CA SER A 246 2.45 -45.79 25.26
C SER A 246 1.49 -44.98 26.13
N ASP A 247 1.98 -44.45 27.25
CA ASP A 247 1.12 -43.98 28.34
C ASP A 247 0.77 -42.50 28.23
N ALA A 248 1.29 -41.80 27.22
CA ALA A 248 0.90 -40.45 26.84
C ALA A 248 -0.06 -40.44 25.65
N HIS A 249 -1.19 -39.77 25.82
CA HIS A 249 -2.11 -39.43 24.73
C HIS A 249 -1.85 -38.04 24.14
N ASP A 250 -1.54 -37.08 25.00
CA ASP A 250 -1.25 -35.70 24.63
C ASP A 250 0.20 -35.51 24.22
N ARG A 251 0.49 -34.38 23.55
CA ARG A 251 1.83 -34.07 23.07
C ARG A 251 2.50 -33.11 24.02
N PHE A 252 3.71 -33.45 24.40
CA PHE A 252 4.52 -32.66 25.31
C PHE A 252 5.90 -32.43 24.72
N LEU A 253 6.42 -31.24 24.93
CA LEU A 253 7.78 -30.87 24.56
C LEU A 253 8.46 -30.38 25.85
N ILE A 254 9.47 -31.10 26.30
CA ILE A 254 10.27 -30.76 27.48
C ILE A 254 11.59 -30.19 26.99
N ILE A 255 11.94 -28.99 27.48
CA ILE A 255 13.19 -28.30 27.17
C ILE A 255 14.05 -28.23 28.43
N ASP A 256 15.30 -28.66 28.31
CA ASP A 256 16.33 -28.56 29.34
C ASP A 256 15.92 -29.09 30.72
N GLN A 257 15.00 -30.06 30.74
CA GLN A 257 14.43 -30.64 31.96
C GLN A 257 13.82 -29.60 32.92
N THR A 258 13.47 -28.41 32.41
CA THR A 258 13.01 -27.27 33.21
C THR A 258 11.74 -26.63 32.65
N GLU A 259 11.56 -26.66 31.33
CA GLU A 259 10.35 -26.15 30.69
C GLU A 259 9.50 -27.29 30.12
N LEU A 260 8.18 -27.21 30.30
CA LEU A 260 7.22 -28.18 29.75
C LEU A 260 6.17 -27.45 28.92
N TYR A 261 6.05 -27.80 27.64
CA TYR A 261 5.01 -27.31 26.76
C TYR A 261 4.05 -28.45 26.42
N HIS A 262 2.78 -28.27 26.75
CA HIS A 262 1.69 -29.08 26.23
C HIS A 262 1.23 -28.50 24.90
N ILE A 263 1.15 -29.32 23.85
CA ILE A 263 0.76 -28.93 22.51
C ILE A 263 -0.44 -29.78 22.06
N GLY A 264 -1.58 -29.12 21.85
CA GLY A 264 -2.84 -29.79 21.47
C GLY A 264 -2.88 -30.37 20.05
N ALA A 265 -1.81 -30.23 19.28
CA ALA A 265 -1.64 -30.78 17.94
C ALA A 265 -0.34 -31.57 17.85
N SER A 266 -0.31 -32.59 17.00
CA SER A 266 0.96 -33.21 16.62
C SER A 266 1.84 -32.21 15.88
N LEU A 267 3.15 -32.29 16.09
CA LEU A 267 4.11 -31.38 15.47
C LEU A 267 4.07 -31.44 13.93
N LYS A 268 3.64 -32.56 13.33
CA LYS A 268 3.45 -32.66 11.87
C LYS A 268 2.22 -31.92 11.33
N ASP A 269 1.30 -31.53 12.21
CA ASP A 269 -0.01 -30.96 11.88
C ASP A 269 -0.22 -29.53 12.42
N LEU A 270 0.86 -28.87 12.85
CA LEU A 270 0.83 -27.51 13.41
C LEU A 270 0.07 -26.53 12.49
N GLY A 271 -0.94 -25.86 13.05
CA GLY A 271 -1.71 -24.80 12.40
C GLY A 271 -2.68 -25.25 11.29
N LYS A 272 -2.75 -26.55 10.96
CA LYS A 272 -3.74 -27.10 10.00
C LYS A 272 -5.17 -27.04 10.52
N LYS A 273 -5.35 -27.05 11.83
CA LYS A 273 -6.62 -26.90 12.57
C LYS A 273 -6.35 -26.12 13.85
N TRP A 274 -7.41 -25.71 14.52
CA TRP A 274 -7.29 -24.99 15.79
C TRP A 274 -6.66 -25.90 16.85
N PHE A 275 -5.67 -25.40 17.56
CA PHE A 275 -5.09 -26.10 18.71
C PHE A 275 -4.63 -25.10 19.76
N ALA A 276 -4.67 -25.53 21.01
CA ALA A 276 -4.13 -24.75 22.13
C ALA A 276 -2.74 -25.26 22.50
N PHE A 277 -1.91 -24.38 23.07
CA PHE A 277 -0.69 -24.76 23.76
C PHE A 277 -0.68 -24.15 25.16
N SER A 278 0.06 -24.77 26.07
CA SER A 278 0.27 -24.25 27.43
C SER A 278 1.64 -24.65 27.98
N ARG A 279 2.29 -23.75 28.69
CA ARG A 279 3.53 -23.97 29.43
C ARG A 279 3.21 -24.36 30.87
N MET A 280 3.82 -25.44 31.37
CA MET A 280 3.44 -26.15 32.60
C MET A 280 4.68 -26.59 33.42
N ASP A 281 5.67 -25.72 33.55
CA ASP A 281 7.01 -26.02 34.10
C ASP A 281 7.00 -26.71 35.48
N ILE A 282 6.01 -26.41 36.32
CA ILE A 282 5.87 -26.98 37.68
C ILE A 282 5.73 -28.52 37.63
N GLU A 283 5.17 -29.08 36.57
CA GLU A 283 4.94 -30.52 36.44
C GLU A 283 6.12 -31.29 35.84
N VAL A 284 7.19 -30.60 35.38
CA VAL A 284 8.36 -31.23 34.74
C VAL A 284 8.98 -32.28 35.65
N GLY A 285 9.20 -31.95 36.92
CA GLY A 285 9.84 -32.87 37.88
C GLY A 285 9.04 -34.17 38.07
N ARG A 286 7.71 -34.08 38.09
CA ARG A 286 6.84 -35.28 38.19
C ARG A 286 6.82 -36.08 36.89
N MET A 287 6.74 -35.40 35.74
CA MET A 287 6.80 -36.07 34.44
C MET A 287 8.11 -36.82 34.25
N LEU A 288 9.24 -36.19 34.54
CA LEU A 288 10.56 -36.83 34.39
C LEU A 288 10.72 -38.04 35.33
N GLN A 289 10.12 -38.03 36.52
CA GLN A 289 10.09 -39.21 37.38
C GLN A 289 9.33 -40.37 36.72
N ILE A 290 8.17 -40.11 36.12
CA ILE A 290 7.38 -41.13 35.42
C ILE A 290 8.14 -41.68 34.20
N LEU A 291 8.80 -40.80 33.44
CA LEU A 291 9.54 -41.19 32.23
C LEU A 291 10.83 -41.98 32.54
N ASN A 292 11.45 -41.74 33.70
CA ASN A 292 12.67 -42.43 34.14
C ASN A 292 12.38 -43.67 35.02
N THR A 293 11.11 -44.00 35.27
CA THR A 293 10.77 -45.22 36.01
C THR A 293 10.69 -46.38 35.01
N PRO A 294 11.53 -47.43 35.16
CA PRO A 294 11.63 -48.53 34.20
C PRO A 294 10.40 -49.46 34.20
#